data_AF-A0A972S602-F1
#
_entry.id   AF-A0A972S602-F1
#
_cell.length_a   1.000
_cell.length_b   1.000
_cell.length_c   1.000
_cell.angle_alpha   90.00
_cell.angle_beta   90.00
_cell.angle_gamma   90.00
#
_symmetry.space_group_name_H-M   'P 1'
#
loop_
_entity.id
_entity.type
_entity.pdbx_description
1 polymer ?
#
loop_
_entity_poly.entity_id
_entity_poly.type
_entity_poly.pdbx_seq_one_letter_code
_entity_poly.pdbx_strand_id
1 'polypeptide(L)'
;MINTKKIASIALVLSALIANAADYKYEISPMFGASFTEGNMNFDGDAFYQGGLEVQFNYPNSAISPELSFMFGQGEYVSGEETNVLQGALNAVYNITKSDTLTTFVKAGIGIQNYTTELYNNNDFGPFIDAGVGMKYNFTKQLALKAEAIYLAEHNNEHAGNFDNSFQTLVGLTYSFGEIAQEVQISNGASEPMKTPVVERPAPVIAEKTAPKDSDGDGVIDELDKCPNTPTVVKVVDENGCVKDMNLQIHFEFDSYKVDEASKVKVKEFAEFLKQAPIYEVTIIGHTDSKGPESYNMKLSIKRAEAVRDLLIKEGIDPKILKIKGMGESQPIATNKTREGRAKNRRIEAHLEQIIH
;
A
#
# COMPACT_ATOMS: atom_id res chain seq x y z
N MET A 1 -10.56 12.23 -22.02
CA MET A 1 -10.72 12.50 -20.56
C MET A 1 -11.01 11.18 -19.83
N ILE A 2 -10.00 10.61 -19.17
CA ILE A 2 -10.05 9.29 -18.54
C ILE A 2 -11.00 9.28 -17.32
N ASN A 3 -11.92 8.31 -17.29
CA ASN A 3 -12.99 8.20 -16.30
C ASN A 3 -12.44 7.70 -14.95
N THR A 4 -12.27 8.63 -14.00
CA THR A 4 -11.70 8.45 -12.64
C THR A 4 -12.38 7.37 -11.78
N LYS A 5 -13.57 6.91 -12.15
CA LYS A 5 -14.31 5.86 -11.43
C LYS A 5 -13.70 4.46 -11.58
N LYS A 6 -12.99 4.17 -12.68
CA LYS A 6 -12.33 2.86 -12.88
C LYS A 6 -11.03 2.74 -12.09
N ILE A 7 -10.25 3.83 -12.01
CA ILE A 7 -9.00 3.92 -11.22
C ILE A 7 -9.30 3.74 -9.72
N ALA A 8 -10.43 4.27 -9.23
CA ALA A 8 -10.86 4.11 -7.85
C ALA A 8 -11.16 2.66 -7.45
N SER A 9 -11.55 1.81 -8.41
CA SER A 9 -11.85 0.39 -8.16
C SER A 9 -10.56 -0.43 -7.99
N ILE A 10 -9.51 -0.09 -8.75
CA ILE A 10 -8.21 -0.74 -8.66
C ILE A 10 -7.46 -0.32 -7.38
N ALA A 11 -7.57 0.95 -6.98
CA ALA A 11 -7.04 1.44 -5.70
C ALA A 11 -7.76 0.81 -4.48
N LEU A 12 -9.03 0.42 -4.62
CA LEU A 12 -9.79 -0.28 -3.57
C LEU A 12 -9.30 -1.72 -3.38
N VAL A 13 -8.91 -2.40 -4.48
CA VAL A 13 -8.33 -3.75 -4.42
C VAL A 13 -6.92 -3.71 -3.83
N LEU A 14 -6.10 -2.70 -4.18
CA LEU A 14 -4.80 -2.48 -3.54
C LEU A 14 -4.94 -2.27 -2.03
N SER A 15 -5.85 -1.39 -1.61
CA SER A 15 -6.01 -1.07 -0.19
C SER A 15 -6.57 -2.23 0.63
N ALA A 16 -7.40 -3.09 0.03
CA ALA A 16 -7.88 -4.32 0.69
C ALA A 16 -6.78 -5.39 0.86
N LEU A 17 -5.80 -5.45 -0.06
CA LEU A 17 -4.66 -6.37 0.03
C LEU A 17 -3.56 -5.87 0.99
N ILE A 18 -3.46 -4.56 1.20
CA ILE A 18 -2.51 -3.93 2.15
C ILE A 18 -3.04 -3.98 3.59
N ALA A 19 -4.36 -4.10 3.81
CA ALA A 19 -4.99 -3.96 5.13
C ALA A 19 -4.84 -5.16 6.08
N ASN A 20 -4.19 -6.25 5.67
CA ASN A 20 -3.96 -7.42 6.53
C ASN A 20 -2.49 -7.83 6.43
N ALA A 21 -1.57 -7.16 7.14
CA ALA A 21 -0.19 -7.61 7.09
C ALA A 21 0.83 -7.18 8.14
N ALA A 22 0.97 -7.92 9.24
CA ALA A 22 2.15 -7.85 10.13
C ALA A 22 3.28 -8.83 9.73
N ASP A 23 3.00 -9.87 8.94
CA ASP A 23 3.94 -10.96 8.61
C ASP A 23 4.36 -11.04 7.12
N TYR A 24 4.12 -9.99 6.33
CA TYR A 24 4.10 -10.11 4.88
C TYR A 24 5.35 -9.52 4.26
N LYS A 25 6.08 -10.37 3.54
CA LYS A 25 7.18 -9.91 2.71
C LYS A 25 6.59 -9.43 1.41
N TYR A 26 6.70 -8.16 1.07
CA TYR A 26 6.23 -7.66 -0.23
C TYR A 26 7.39 -7.14 -1.04
N GLU A 27 7.28 -7.21 -2.36
CA GLU A 27 8.28 -6.75 -3.30
C GLU A 27 7.67 -5.65 -4.15
N ILE A 28 8.43 -4.60 -4.38
CA ILE A 28 8.07 -3.52 -5.30
C ILE A 28 9.09 -3.52 -6.43
N SER A 29 8.60 -3.57 -7.67
CA SER A 29 9.43 -3.66 -8.86
C SER A 29 9.01 -2.60 -9.88
N PRO A 30 9.71 -1.46 -9.98
CA PRO A 30 9.63 -0.60 -11.15
C PRO A 30 10.15 -1.35 -12.38
N MET A 31 9.32 -1.47 -13.40
CA MET A 31 9.61 -2.24 -14.62
C MET A 31 9.63 -1.31 -15.85
N PHE A 32 10.48 -1.62 -16.82
CA PHE A 32 10.50 -1.00 -18.14
C PHE A 32 10.70 -2.07 -19.20
N GLY A 33 10.14 -1.86 -20.40
CA GLY A 33 10.26 -2.82 -21.46
C GLY A 33 9.52 -2.44 -22.73
N ALA A 34 9.24 -3.46 -23.54
CA ALA A 34 8.57 -3.32 -24.82
C ALA A 34 7.45 -4.38 -24.93
N SER A 35 6.38 -4.00 -25.61
CA SER A 35 5.26 -4.85 -25.99
C SER A 35 5.24 -4.98 -27.51
N PHE A 36 5.23 -6.21 -28.00
CA PHE A 36 5.19 -6.57 -29.40
C PHE A 36 3.80 -7.09 -29.72
N THR A 37 3.13 -6.50 -30.69
CA THR A 37 1.72 -6.77 -30.97
C THR A 37 1.58 -7.60 -32.25
N GLU A 38 0.55 -8.44 -32.34
CA GLU A 38 0.28 -9.15 -33.59
C GLU A 38 -0.10 -8.13 -34.70
N GLY A 39 0.42 -8.33 -35.92
CA GLY A 39 0.46 -7.33 -37.01
C GLY A 39 -0.90 -6.88 -37.58
N ASN A 40 -2.01 -7.22 -36.93
CA ASN A 40 -3.35 -6.70 -37.23
C ASN A 40 -3.70 -5.42 -36.44
N MET A 41 -2.87 -5.00 -35.49
CA MET A 41 -3.12 -3.80 -34.66
C MET A 41 -2.60 -2.47 -35.27
N ASN A 42 -2.05 -2.49 -36.49
CA ASN A 42 -1.63 -1.31 -37.27
C ASN A 42 -0.66 -0.32 -36.55
N PHE A 43 0.21 -0.80 -35.65
CA PHE A 43 1.28 0.01 -35.05
C PHE A 43 2.47 0.20 -36.02
N ASP A 44 3.09 1.38 -36.03
CA ASP A 44 4.35 1.61 -36.76
C ASP A 44 5.50 0.91 -35.99
N GLY A 45 5.99 -0.20 -36.53
CA GLY A 45 7.12 -0.96 -35.96
C GLY A 45 6.75 -2.17 -35.09
N ASP A 46 5.50 -2.64 -35.10
CA ASP A 46 5.00 -3.83 -34.37
C ASP A 46 5.29 -3.86 -32.86
N ALA A 47 5.76 -2.75 -32.27
CA ALA A 47 6.16 -2.68 -30.88
C ALA A 47 5.99 -1.28 -30.27
N PHE A 48 5.67 -1.23 -28.97
CA PHE A 48 5.65 0.00 -28.20
C PHE A 48 6.41 -0.16 -26.87
N TYR A 49 6.98 0.92 -26.37
CA TYR A 49 7.66 0.91 -25.07
C TYR A 49 6.67 1.12 -23.93
N GLN A 50 6.92 0.45 -22.81
CA GLN A 50 6.10 0.55 -21.62
C GLN A 50 6.95 0.56 -20.34
N GLY A 51 6.46 1.28 -19.34
CA GLY A 51 7.02 1.34 -18.01
C GLY A 51 5.93 1.25 -16.95
N GLY A 52 6.26 0.76 -15.77
CA GLY A 52 5.25 0.48 -14.78
C GLY A 52 5.79 0.05 -13.43
N LEU A 53 4.86 -0.41 -12.59
CA LEU A 53 5.13 -0.86 -11.24
C LEU A 53 4.44 -2.19 -10.99
N GLU A 54 5.18 -3.14 -10.45
CA GLU A 54 4.65 -4.39 -9.93
C GLU A 54 4.79 -4.44 -8.41
N VAL A 55 3.75 -4.93 -7.74
CA VAL A 55 3.74 -5.13 -6.29
C VAL A 55 3.36 -6.59 -6.01
N GLN A 56 4.32 -7.38 -5.56
CA GLN A 56 4.15 -8.80 -5.24
C GLN A 56 4.06 -8.99 -3.73
N PHE A 57 3.08 -9.75 -3.25
CA PHE A 57 2.96 -10.13 -1.84
C PHE A 57 3.41 -11.58 -1.67
N ASN A 58 4.43 -11.80 -0.85
CA ASN A 58 4.95 -13.12 -0.51
C ASN A 58 4.49 -13.55 0.88
N TYR A 59 3.69 -14.62 0.90
CA TYR A 59 3.22 -15.24 2.13
C TYR A 59 4.14 -16.39 2.54
N PRO A 60 4.64 -16.46 3.80
CA PRO A 60 5.58 -17.50 4.25
C PRO A 60 5.13 -18.94 3.98
N ASN A 61 3.82 -19.19 3.97
CA ASN A 61 3.22 -20.52 3.83
C ASN A 61 2.43 -20.72 2.53
N SER A 62 2.59 -19.83 1.54
CA SER A 62 1.92 -19.97 0.24
C SER A 62 2.92 -20.36 -0.85
N ALA A 63 2.53 -21.31 -1.68
CA ALA A 63 3.25 -21.63 -2.91
C ALA A 63 3.07 -20.53 -3.99
N ILE A 64 2.02 -19.72 -3.86
CA ILE A 64 1.65 -18.69 -4.82
C ILE A 64 1.69 -17.33 -4.14
N SER A 65 2.37 -16.39 -4.79
CA SER A 65 2.44 -14.99 -4.40
C SER A 65 1.58 -14.15 -5.33
N PRO A 66 0.51 -13.47 -4.86
CA PRO A 66 -0.24 -12.56 -5.70
C PRO A 66 0.60 -11.33 -6.04
N GLU A 67 0.46 -10.84 -7.26
CA GLU A 67 1.16 -9.67 -7.77
C GLU A 67 0.19 -8.75 -8.51
N LEU A 68 0.28 -7.46 -8.23
CA LEU A 68 -0.46 -6.41 -8.93
C LEU A 68 0.49 -5.69 -9.88
N SER A 69 0.13 -5.59 -11.16
CA SER A 69 0.92 -4.89 -12.17
C SER A 69 0.17 -3.68 -12.73
N PHE A 70 0.88 -2.57 -12.87
CA PHE A 70 0.41 -1.33 -13.48
C PHE A 70 1.38 -0.89 -14.56
N MET A 71 0.98 -0.99 -15.81
CA MET A 71 1.84 -0.65 -16.95
C MET A 71 1.26 0.52 -17.73
N PHE A 72 2.13 1.43 -18.13
CA PHE A 72 1.85 2.58 -18.97
C PHE A 72 2.75 2.51 -20.19
N GLY A 73 2.17 2.52 -21.39
CA GLY A 73 2.89 2.50 -22.65
C GLY A 73 2.47 3.63 -23.56
N GLN A 74 3.37 4.03 -24.45
CA GLN A 74 3.08 4.96 -25.55
C GLN A 74 3.53 4.29 -26.85
N GLY A 75 2.62 4.25 -27.83
CA GLY A 75 2.87 3.70 -29.16
C GLY A 75 2.34 4.63 -30.24
N GLU A 76 2.75 4.39 -31.48
CA GLU A 76 2.34 5.18 -32.65
C GLU A 76 1.73 4.23 -33.70
N TYR A 77 0.58 4.59 -34.27
CA TYR A 77 -0.03 3.86 -35.38
C TYR A 77 0.71 4.16 -36.70
N VAL A 78 0.66 3.25 -37.69
CA VAL A 78 1.19 3.46 -39.05
C VAL A 78 0.59 4.71 -39.73
N SER A 79 -0.59 5.14 -39.29
CA SER A 79 -1.23 6.40 -39.70
C SER A 79 -0.59 7.67 -39.12
N GLY A 80 0.43 7.54 -38.25
CA GLY A 80 1.10 8.62 -37.53
C GLY A 80 0.34 9.13 -36.31
N GLU A 81 -0.62 8.35 -35.79
CA GLU A 81 -1.41 8.72 -34.60
C GLU A 81 -0.77 8.19 -33.32
N GLU A 82 -0.53 9.05 -32.33
CA GLU A 82 -0.07 8.61 -31.01
C GLU A 82 -1.21 7.96 -30.19
N THR A 83 -0.88 6.89 -29.48
CA THR A 83 -1.79 6.21 -28.55
C THR A 83 -1.12 5.91 -27.23
N ASN A 84 -1.88 6.11 -26.16
CA ASN A 84 -1.48 5.77 -24.80
C ASN A 84 -2.18 4.50 -24.34
N VAL A 85 -1.39 3.58 -23.79
CA VAL A 85 -1.85 2.28 -23.29
C VAL A 85 -1.72 2.28 -21.77
N LEU A 86 -2.82 1.99 -21.07
CA LEU A 86 -2.82 1.76 -19.63
C LEU A 86 -3.32 0.35 -19.34
N GLN A 87 -2.49 -0.46 -18.67
CA GLN A 87 -2.82 -1.82 -18.28
C GLN A 87 -2.75 -1.98 -16.76
N GLY A 88 -3.70 -2.74 -16.22
CA GLY A 88 -3.68 -3.19 -14.83
C GLY A 88 -3.97 -4.68 -14.76
N ALA A 89 -3.15 -5.45 -14.06
CA ALA A 89 -3.29 -6.91 -13.94
C ALA A 89 -3.16 -7.41 -12.50
N LEU A 90 -3.82 -8.53 -12.23
CA LEU A 90 -3.64 -9.34 -11.02
C LEU A 90 -3.11 -10.71 -11.44
N ASN A 91 -1.91 -11.03 -10.93
CA ASN A 91 -1.13 -12.20 -11.29
C ASN A 91 -0.96 -13.14 -10.10
N ALA A 92 -0.99 -14.43 -10.36
CA ALA A 92 -0.52 -15.47 -9.45
C ALA A 92 0.90 -15.86 -9.84
N VAL A 93 1.88 -15.60 -8.97
CA VAL A 93 3.30 -15.90 -9.23
C VAL A 93 3.70 -17.16 -8.46
N TYR A 94 4.27 -18.13 -9.15
CA TYR A 94 4.81 -19.36 -8.58
C TYR A 94 6.32 -19.41 -8.79
N ASN A 95 7.08 -19.41 -7.69
CA ASN A 95 8.55 -19.51 -7.72
C ASN A 95 8.95 -20.98 -7.93
N ILE A 96 9.68 -21.27 -9.02
CA ILE A 96 10.13 -22.63 -9.38
C ILE A 96 11.43 -22.96 -8.65
N THR A 97 12.45 -22.12 -8.84
CA THR A 97 13.75 -22.27 -8.18
C THR A 97 13.88 -21.14 -7.18
N LYS A 98 14.21 -21.44 -5.93
CA LYS A 98 14.49 -20.45 -4.90
C LYS A 98 15.88 -20.70 -4.33
N SER A 99 16.87 -19.99 -4.88
CA SER A 99 18.20 -19.91 -4.30
C SER A 99 18.45 -18.48 -3.79
N ASP A 100 19.48 -18.29 -2.97
CA ASP A 100 19.84 -16.98 -2.46
C ASP A 100 20.21 -15.99 -3.57
N THR A 101 20.71 -16.48 -4.72
CA THR A 101 21.19 -15.64 -5.83
C THR A 101 20.21 -15.55 -6.99
N LEU A 102 19.55 -16.65 -7.34
CA LEU A 102 18.65 -16.71 -8.49
C LEU A 102 17.31 -17.32 -8.09
N THR A 103 16.24 -16.59 -8.38
CA THR A 103 14.87 -17.11 -8.30
C THR A 103 14.27 -17.12 -9.69
N THR A 104 13.73 -18.25 -10.14
CA THR A 104 12.95 -18.33 -11.39
C THR A 104 11.49 -18.54 -11.04
N PHE A 105 10.60 -17.99 -11.86
CA PHE A 105 9.17 -18.04 -11.59
C PHE A 105 8.35 -18.12 -12.88
N VAL A 106 7.12 -18.60 -12.73
CA VAL A 106 6.05 -18.44 -13.71
C VAL A 106 4.94 -17.60 -13.12
N LYS A 107 4.20 -16.90 -13.98
CA LYS A 107 3.02 -16.14 -13.58
C LYS A 107 1.88 -16.37 -14.57
N ALA A 108 0.66 -16.25 -14.08
CA ALA A 108 -0.53 -16.16 -14.91
C ALA A 108 -1.55 -15.26 -14.22
N GLY A 109 -2.29 -14.50 -15.01
CA GLY A 109 -3.20 -13.52 -14.46
C GLY A 109 -4.31 -13.09 -15.40
N ILE A 110 -5.06 -12.14 -14.87
CA ILE A 110 -6.14 -11.47 -15.57
C ILE A 110 -5.95 -9.97 -15.43
N GLY A 111 -6.27 -9.24 -16.48
CA GLY A 111 -6.08 -7.80 -16.49
C GLY A 111 -7.11 -7.07 -17.33
N ILE A 112 -6.96 -5.75 -17.27
CA ILE A 112 -7.77 -4.79 -18.02
C ILE A 112 -6.83 -3.80 -18.68
N GLN A 113 -7.14 -3.46 -19.94
CA GLN A 113 -6.38 -2.51 -20.72
C GLN A 113 -7.27 -1.42 -21.28
N ASN A 114 -6.69 -0.24 -21.46
CA ASN A 114 -7.34 0.92 -22.06
C ASN A 114 -6.42 1.60 -23.05
N TYR A 115 -6.86 1.69 -24.31
CA TYR A 115 -6.19 2.48 -25.36
C TYR A 115 -6.85 3.84 -25.47
N THR A 116 -6.05 4.91 -25.47
CA THR A 116 -6.51 6.27 -25.67
C THR A 116 -5.82 6.86 -26.89
N THR A 117 -6.55 7.02 -27.99
CA THR A 117 -6.05 7.68 -29.22
C THR A 117 -6.45 9.16 -29.21
N GLU A 118 -5.50 10.05 -29.53
CA GLU A 118 -5.72 11.51 -29.43
C GLU A 118 -6.75 12.06 -30.43
N LEU A 119 -6.99 11.37 -31.56
CA LEU A 119 -7.78 11.91 -32.67
C LEU A 119 -9.29 11.63 -32.60
N TYR A 120 -9.74 10.58 -31.90
CA TYR A 120 -11.16 10.19 -31.90
C TYR A 120 -11.83 10.15 -30.52
N ASN A 121 -11.10 10.39 -29.42
CA ASN A 121 -11.63 10.32 -28.04
C ASN A 121 -12.44 9.03 -27.76
N ASN A 122 -12.11 7.95 -28.47
CA ASN A 122 -12.60 6.60 -28.23
C ASN A 122 -11.71 5.96 -27.17
N ASN A 123 -12.32 5.44 -26.10
CA ASN A 123 -11.65 4.62 -25.12
C ASN A 123 -12.04 3.18 -25.42
N ASP A 124 -11.12 2.39 -25.98
CA ASP A 124 -11.34 0.95 -26.08
C ASP A 124 -10.82 0.28 -24.81
N PHE A 125 -11.75 -0.32 -24.07
CA PHE A 125 -11.48 -0.99 -22.81
C PHE A 125 -11.72 -2.47 -22.99
N GLY A 126 -10.66 -3.26 -22.85
CA GLY A 126 -10.69 -4.71 -23.03
C GLY A 126 -10.19 -5.45 -21.80
N PRO A 127 -10.82 -6.56 -21.40
CA PRO A 127 -10.16 -7.53 -20.54
C PRO A 127 -9.07 -8.29 -21.31
N PHE A 128 -8.04 -8.75 -20.60
CA PHE A 128 -7.05 -9.66 -21.13
C PHE A 128 -6.71 -10.76 -20.10
N ILE A 129 -6.14 -11.85 -20.58
CA ILE A 129 -5.47 -12.85 -19.75
C ILE A 129 -3.99 -12.86 -20.09
N ASP A 130 -3.14 -13.12 -19.10
CA ASP A 130 -1.70 -13.19 -19.31
C ASP A 130 -1.08 -14.47 -18.74
N ALA A 131 0.05 -14.85 -19.32
CA ALA A 131 0.90 -15.92 -18.83
C ALA A 131 2.36 -15.57 -19.12
N GLY A 132 3.23 -15.72 -18.13
CA GLY A 132 4.62 -15.29 -18.26
C GLY A 132 5.60 -16.16 -17.50
N VAL A 133 6.86 -15.99 -17.84
CA VAL A 133 8.02 -16.56 -17.15
C VAL A 133 8.98 -15.45 -16.79
N GLY A 134 9.69 -15.61 -15.68
CA GLY A 134 10.66 -14.61 -15.28
C GLY A 134 11.74 -15.14 -14.35
N MET A 135 12.70 -14.26 -14.09
CA MET A 135 13.81 -14.51 -13.18
C MET A 135 14.12 -13.26 -12.36
N LYS A 136 14.57 -13.49 -11.13
CA LYS A 136 15.11 -12.50 -10.20
C LYS A 136 16.55 -12.88 -9.86
N TYR A 137 17.49 -12.00 -10.16
CA TYR A 137 18.89 -12.12 -9.77
C TYR A 137 19.15 -11.21 -8.56
N ASN A 138 19.35 -11.79 -7.39
CA ASN A 138 19.54 -11.08 -6.13
C ASN A 138 20.98 -10.57 -6.02
N PHE A 139 21.15 -9.25 -5.93
CA PHE A 139 22.44 -8.62 -5.60
C PHE A 139 22.66 -8.60 -4.08
N THR A 140 21.57 -8.40 -3.33
CA THR A 140 21.52 -8.41 -1.87
C THR A 140 20.25 -9.14 -1.43
N LYS A 141 20.03 -9.25 -0.11
CA LYS A 141 18.77 -9.82 0.42
C LYS A 141 17.53 -8.96 0.12
N GLN A 142 17.72 -7.69 -0.24
CA GLN A 142 16.64 -6.73 -0.49
C GLN A 142 16.55 -6.35 -1.97
N LEU A 143 17.67 -6.35 -2.70
CA LEU A 143 17.74 -5.80 -4.05
C LEU A 143 18.00 -6.90 -5.08
N ALA A 144 17.14 -6.97 -6.09
CA ALA A 144 17.26 -7.91 -7.20
C ALA A 144 17.02 -7.25 -8.56
N LEU A 145 17.63 -7.77 -9.61
CA LEU A 145 17.25 -7.50 -10.99
C LEU A 145 16.17 -8.50 -11.39
N LYS A 146 15.02 -8.02 -11.86
CA LYS A 146 13.89 -8.83 -12.34
C LYS A 146 13.78 -8.71 -13.85
N ALA A 147 13.59 -9.82 -14.53
CA ALA A 147 13.33 -9.87 -15.96
C ALA A 147 12.16 -10.81 -16.25
N GLU A 148 11.27 -10.41 -17.15
CA GLU A 148 10.03 -11.13 -17.47
C GLU A 148 9.77 -11.17 -18.97
N ALA A 149 9.17 -12.28 -19.41
CA ALA A 149 8.58 -12.45 -20.72
C ALA A 149 7.12 -12.88 -20.51
N ILE A 150 6.17 -12.10 -21.01
CA ILE A 150 4.74 -12.24 -20.75
C ILE A 150 4.02 -12.31 -22.08
N TYR A 151 3.14 -13.29 -22.24
CA TYR A 151 2.19 -13.39 -23.33
C TYR A 151 0.82 -12.91 -22.86
N LEU A 152 0.16 -12.08 -23.66
CA LEU A 152 -1.16 -11.52 -23.39
C LEU A 152 -2.10 -11.97 -24.50
N ALA A 153 -3.29 -12.44 -24.11
CA ALA A 153 -4.42 -12.64 -25.01
C ALA A 153 -5.52 -11.62 -24.63
N GLU A 154 -5.78 -10.71 -25.55
CA GLU A 154 -6.56 -9.49 -25.39
C GLU A 154 -7.91 -9.65 -26.10
N HIS A 155 -9.00 -9.30 -25.43
CA HIS A 155 -10.32 -9.41 -26.05
C HIS A 155 -10.57 -8.28 -27.05
N ASN A 156 -10.85 -8.63 -28.31
CA ASN A 156 -11.17 -7.66 -29.37
C ASN A 156 -12.69 -7.40 -29.44
N ASN A 157 -13.09 -6.14 -29.24
CA ASN A 157 -14.51 -5.71 -29.28
C ASN A 157 -15.05 -5.51 -30.70
N GLU A 158 -14.18 -5.35 -31.71
CA GLU A 158 -14.56 -5.11 -33.10
C GLU A 158 -14.83 -6.41 -33.89
N HIS A 159 -14.23 -7.53 -33.47
CA HIS A 159 -14.40 -8.84 -34.10
C HIS A 159 -14.89 -9.87 -33.08
N ALA A 160 -16.22 -10.00 -32.98
CA ALA A 160 -16.88 -10.93 -32.07
C ALA A 160 -16.31 -12.36 -32.18
N GLY A 161 -15.47 -12.76 -31.22
CA GLY A 161 -14.92 -14.12 -31.09
C GLY A 161 -13.40 -14.25 -31.26
N ASN A 162 -12.68 -13.18 -31.61
CA ASN A 162 -11.22 -13.23 -31.76
C ASN A 162 -10.50 -12.59 -30.57
N PHE A 163 -9.34 -13.15 -30.22
CA PHE A 163 -8.39 -12.56 -29.28
C PHE A 163 -7.20 -12.04 -30.07
N ASP A 164 -6.78 -10.81 -29.78
CA ASP A 164 -5.48 -10.31 -30.24
C ASP A 164 -4.41 -10.75 -29.26
N ASN A 165 -3.18 -10.94 -29.75
CA ASN A 165 -2.10 -11.42 -28.92
C ASN A 165 -0.95 -10.42 -28.91
N SER A 166 -0.38 -10.25 -27.72
CA SER A 166 0.80 -9.41 -27.51
C SER A 166 1.84 -10.18 -26.72
N PHE A 167 3.11 -9.88 -26.98
CA PHE A 167 4.23 -10.39 -26.22
C PHE A 167 4.98 -9.23 -25.57
N GLN A 168 5.18 -9.28 -24.26
CA GLN A 168 5.86 -8.24 -23.50
C GLN A 168 7.16 -8.76 -22.93
N THR A 169 8.21 -7.94 -23.01
CA THR A 169 9.47 -8.18 -22.31
C THR A 169 9.70 -7.04 -21.33
N LEU A 170 9.91 -7.36 -20.06
CA LEU A 170 10.12 -6.38 -18.99
C LEU A 170 11.43 -6.64 -18.26
N VAL A 171 12.10 -5.57 -17.84
CA VAL A 171 13.26 -5.60 -16.95
C VAL A 171 13.13 -4.50 -15.91
N GLY A 172 13.50 -4.77 -14.67
CA GLY A 172 13.33 -3.83 -13.57
C GLY A 172 14.15 -4.18 -12.35
N LEU A 173 14.24 -3.23 -11.43
CA LEU A 173 14.86 -3.43 -10.13
C LEU A 173 13.78 -3.73 -9.10
N THR A 174 13.96 -4.80 -8.33
CA THR A 174 13.01 -5.23 -7.30
C THR A 174 13.59 -4.97 -5.93
N TYR A 175 12.80 -4.32 -5.08
CA TYR A 175 13.11 -4.14 -3.67
C TYR A 175 12.17 -4.98 -2.81
N SER A 176 12.74 -5.85 -1.98
CA SER A 176 12.02 -6.74 -1.06
C SER A 176 11.94 -6.12 0.33
N PHE A 177 10.71 -6.05 0.86
CA PHE A 177 10.37 -5.57 2.19
C PHE A 177 9.94 -6.75 3.08
N GLY A 178 10.12 -6.62 4.40
CA GLY A 178 9.78 -7.64 5.40
C GLY A 178 11.00 -8.27 6.07
N GLU A 179 10.82 -8.87 7.25
CA GLU A 179 11.94 -9.27 8.11
C GLU A 179 12.89 -10.27 7.44
N ILE A 180 14.18 -9.91 7.49
CA ILE A 180 15.28 -10.87 7.47
C ILE A 180 15.16 -11.65 8.77
N ALA A 181 14.38 -12.73 8.78
CA ALA A 181 14.58 -13.78 9.75
C ALA A 181 16.03 -14.26 9.54
N GLN A 182 16.96 -13.82 10.40
CA GLN A 182 18.16 -14.59 10.62
C GLN A 182 17.67 -15.99 10.97
N GLU A 183 18.05 -16.99 10.18
CA GLU A 183 17.99 -18.37 10.65
C GLU A 183 18.72 -18.41 11.98
N VAL A 184 17.96 -18.53 13.06
CA VAL A 184 18.48 -19.02 14.33
C VAL A 184 18.97 -20.42 14.00
N GLN A 185 20.29 -20.56 13.82
CA GLN A 185 20.97 -21.84 13.79
C GLN A 185 20.70 -22.50 15.15
N ILE A 186 19.65 -23.31 15.21
CA ILE A 186 19.47 -24.29 16.27
C ILE A 186 20.58 -25.31 16.03
N SER A 187 21.70 -25.13 16.73
CA SER A 187 22.75 -26.14 16.85
C SER A 187 22.18 -27.32 17.63
N ASN A 188 21.51 -28.22 16.93
CA ASN A 188 21.22 -29.54 17.44
C ASN A 188 22.54 -30.28 17.57
N GLY A 189 22.93 -30.54 18.81
CA GLY A 189 24.07 -31.38 19.13
C GLY A 189 23.92 -32.77 18.51
N ALA A 190 24.87 -33.12 17.67
CA ALA A 190 25.22 -34.50 17.38
C ALA A 190 26.75 -34.54 17.20
N SER A 191 27.37 -35.32 18.07
CA SER A 191 28.80 -35.58 18.16
C SER A 191 29.34 -36.31 16.92
N GLU A 192 30.37 -35.78 16.28
CA GLU A 192 31.32 -36.56 15.49
C GLU A 192 32.76 -36.02 15.66
N PRO A 193 33.79 -36.88 15.48
CA PRO A 193 34.96 -36.89 16.34
C PRO A 193 36.07 -35.92 15.93
N MET A 194 36.76 -35.46 16.98
CA MET A 194 38.02 -34.73 17.04
C MET A 194 38.97 -34.95 15.85
N LYS A 195 39.10 -33.91 15.01
CA LYS A 195 40.29 -33.71 14.17
C LYS A 195 41.11 -32.55 14.74
N THR A 196 42.42 -32.79 14.78
CA THR A 196 43.48 -31.98 15.39
C THR A 196 43.45 -30.51 14.97
N PRO A 197 43.74 -29.56 15.89
CA PRO A 197 43.71 -28.14 15.59
C PRO A 197 44.98 -27.71 14.83
N VAL A 198 44.79 -27.08 13.67
CA VAL A 198 45.81 -26.23 13.05
C VAL A 198 45.63 -24.83 13.63
N VAL A 199 46.67 -24.31 14.27
CA VAL A 199 46.70 -22.99 14.88
C VAL A 199 46.81 -21.94 13.79
N GLU A 200 45.73 -21.22 13.51
CA GLU A 200 45.76 -20.01 12.70
C GLU A 200 45.46 -18.80 13.60
N ARG A 201 46.33 -17.78 13.54
CA ARG A 201 46.25 -16.56 14.37
C ARG A 201 44.98 -15.78 14.04
N PRO A 202 44.21 -15.29 15.04
CA PRO A 202 43.08 -14.42 14.76
C PRO A 202 43.58 -13.03 14.34
N ALA A 203 43.04 -12.54 13.22
CA ALA A 203 43.07 -11.13 12.85
C ALA A 203 42.12 -10.33 13.76
N PRO A 204 42.32 -9.01 13.93
CA PRO A 204 41.56 -8.20 14.87
C PRO A 204 40.11 -8.03 14.37
N VAL A 205 39.14 -8.40 15.21
CA VAL A 205 37.72 -8.12 14.98
C VAL A 205 37.48 -6.63 15.23
N ILE A 206 37.12 -5.90 14.18
CA ILE A 206 36.57 -4.56 14.28
C ILE A 206 35.13 -4.73 14.79
N ALA A 207 34.82 -4.17 15.96
CA ALA A 207 33.47 -4.19 16.52
C ALA A 207 32.52 -3.40 15.60
N GLU A 208 31.59 -4.10 14.97
CA GLU A 208 30.54 -3.52 14.13
C GLU A 208 29.53 -2.80 15.04
N LYS A 209 29.43 -1.48 14.87
CA LYS A 209 28.48 -0.63 15.59
C LYS A 209 27.08 -1.04 15.16
N THR A 210 26.28 -1.55 16.10
CA THR A 210 24.88 -1.94 15.89
C THR A 210 24.10 -0.81 15.22
N ALA A 211 23.37 -1.12 14.15
CA ALA A 211 22.48 -0.17 13.50
C ALA A 211 21.44 0.36 14.51
N PRO A 212 21.06 1.65 14.43
CA PRO A 212 20.05 2.23 15.31
C PRO A 212 18.69 1.56 15.07
N LYS A 213 18.01 1.20 16.16
CA LYS A 213 16.72 0.53 16.16
C LYS A 213 15.59 1.57 16.07
N ASP A 214 14.51 1.23 15.38
CA ASP A 214 13.24 1.98 15.34
C ASP A 214 12.15 0.95 15.68
N SER A 215 11.58 1.06 16.89
CA SER A 215 10.73 0.03 17.51
C SER A 215 9.26 0.13 17.13
N ASP A 216 8.77 1.31 16.77
CA ASP A 216 7.37 1.54 16.39
C ASP A 216 7.17 1.88 14.91
N GLY A 217 8.27 2.08 14.17
CA GLY A 217 8.28 2.18 12.72
C GLY A 217 7.70 3.50 12.21
N ASP A 218 7.72 4.55 13.03
CA ASP A 218 7.21 5.86 12.68
C ASP A 218 8.21 6.70 11.84
N GLY A 219 9.43 6.20 11.68
CA GLY A 219 10.50 6.82 10.89
C GLY A 219 11.53 7.56 11.72
N VAL A 220 11.41 7.56 13.05
CA VAL A 220 12.39 8.12 14.00
C VAL A 220 13.01 6.97 14.81
N ILE A 221 14.35 6.91 14.83
CA ILE A 221 15.06 5.87 15.59
C ILE A 221 14.81 6.01 17.10
N ASP A 222 14.78 4.90 17.84
CA ASP A 222 14.50 4.81 19.28
C ASP A 222 15.32 5.81 20.13
N GLU A 223 16.55 6.13 19.71
CA GLU A 223 17.43 7.08 20.41
C GLU A 223 16.99 8.55 20.26
N LEU A 224 16.24 8.86 19.20
CA LEU A 224 15.74 10.20 18.86
C LEU A 224 14.23 10.32 19.02
N ASP A 225 13.53 9.21 19.19
CA ASP A 225 12.09 9.15 19.35
C ASP A 225 11.69 9.48 20.80
N LYS A 226 10.89 10.54 20.94
CA LYS A 226 10.33 11.00 22.23
C LYS A 226 8.94 10.43 22.49
N CYS A 227 8.34 9.78 21.51
CA CYS A 227 6.96 9.32 21.49
C CYS A 227 6.86 7.83 21.09
N PRO A 228 7.48 6.91 21.86
CA PRO A 228 7.52 5.51 21.49
C PRO A 228 6.13 4.87 21.48
N ASN A 229 5.92 4.01 20.48
CA ASN A 229 4.67 3.30 20.16
C ASN A 229 3.60 4.19 19.52
N THR A 230 4.01 5.08 18.62
CA THR A 230 3.10 5.83 17.76
C THR A 230 2.19 4.87 16.97
N PRO A 231 0.84 5.04 17.01
CA PRO A 231 -0.08 4.17 16.31
C PRO A 231 0.17 4.15 14.81
N THR A 232 0.12 2.97 14.20
CA THR A 232 0.32 2.75 12.75
C THR A 232 -0.70 3.49 11.87
N VAL A 233 -1.81 3.98 12.46
CA VAL A 233 -2.76 4.87 11.79
C VAL A 233 -2.19 6.27 11.50
N VAL A 234 -1.02 6.58 12.07
CA VAL A 234 -0.27 7.82 11.85
C VAL A 234 0.94 7.53 10.99
N LYS A 235 1.03 8.21 9.85
CA LYS A 235 2.18 8.11 8.92
C LYS A 235 3.06 9.35 8.91
N VAL A 236 2.72 10.37 9.71
CA VAL A 236 3.41 11.66 9.72
C VAL A 236 3.65 12.04 11.18
N VAL A 237 4.89 11.86 11.61
CA VAL A 237 5.41 12.33 12.89
C VAL A 237 6.37 13.51 12.65
N ASP A 238 6.58 14.33 13.67
CA ASP A 238 7.60 15.36 13.62
C ASP A 238 9.02 14.79 13.76
N GLU A 239 10.03 15.66 13.79
CA GLU A 239 11.44 15.29 13.93
C GLU A 239 11.78 14.52 15.22
N ASN A 240 10.84 14.41 16.17
CA ASN A 240 10.97 13.69 17.43
C ASN A 240 10.05 12.47 17.54
N GLY A 241 9.41 12.03 16.45
CA GLY A 241 8.47 10.87 16.48
C GLY A 241 7.06 11.25 16.98
N CYS A 242 6.77 12.54 17.16
CA CYS A 242 5.57 12.96 17.84
C CYS A 242 4.46 13.46 16.90
N VAL A 243 3.21 13.12 17.21
CA VAL A 243 2.03 13.42 16.38
C VAL A 243 1.36 14.71 16.83
N LYS A 244 1.06 15.61 15.89
CA LYS A 244 0.32 16.86 16.15
C LYS A 244 -1.17 16.78 15.79
N ASP A 245 -1.51 16.08 14.72
CA ASP A 245 -2.86 15.97 14.19
C ASP A 245 -3.15 14.56 13.72
N MET A 246 -4.27 13.97 14.18
CA MET A 246 -4.67 12.62 13.82
C MET A 246 -6.12 12.58 13.34
N ASN A 247 -6.38 11.94 12.21
CA ASN A 247 -7.74 11.60 11.80
C ASN A 247 -8.05 10.18 12.25
N LEU A 248 -8.92 10.03 13.25
CA LEU A 248 -9.29 8.71 13.80
C LEU A 248 -10.13 7.88 12.83
N GLN A 249 -10.57 8.46 11.71
CA GLN A 249 -11.41 7.83 10.68
C GLN A 249 -12.56 7.02 11.28
N ILE A 250 -13.20 7.60 12.30
CA ILE A 250 -14.39 7.04 12.94
C ILE A 250 -15.57 7.42 12.05
N HIS A 251 -16.16 6.41 11.43
CA HIS A 251 -17.30 6.59 10.55
C HIS A 251 -18.59 6.59 11.38
N PHE A 252 -19.49 7.50 11.01
CA PHE A 252 -20.84 7.53 11.55
C PHE A 252 -21.86 7.33 10.43
N GLU A 253 -22.87 6.52 10.71
CA GLU A 253 -24.06 6.45 9.88
C GLU A 253 -24.75 7.83 9.80
N PHE A 254 -25.58 8.00 8.77
CA PHE A 254 -26.35 9.23 8.59
C PHE A 254 -27.21 9.47 9.84
N ASP A 255 -27.14 10.69 10.38
CA ASP A 255 -27.88 11.11 11.57
C ASP A 255 -27.60 10.31 12.87
N SER A 256 -26.48 9.60 12.92
CA SER A 256 -26.08 8.80 14.08
C SER A 256 -24.83 9.37 14.77
N TYR A 257 -24.78 9.15 16.09
CA TYR A 257 -23.59 9.31 16.94
C TYR A 257 -23.17 7.98 17.59
N LYS A 258 -23.78 6.86 17.16
CA LYS A 258 -23.40 5.52 17.60
C LYS A 258 -22.12 5.12 16.89
N VAL A 259 -21.10 4.76 17.66
CA VAL A 259 -19.82 4.24 17.16
C VAL A 259 -19.97 2.74 16.92
N ASP A 260 -19.64 2.28 15.71
CA ASP A 260 -19.66 0.85 15.35
C ASP A 260 -18.52 0.05 16.01
N GLU A 261 -18.62 -1.27 16.02
CA GLU A 261 -17.62 -2.14 16.69
C GLU A 261 -16.22 -2.02 16.05
N ALA A 262 -16.14 -1.84 14.73
CA ALA A 262 -14.86 -1.68 14.04
C ALA A 262 -14.15 -0.39 14.47
N SER A 263 -14.90 0.69 14.66
CA SER A 263 -14.40 1.98 15.12
C SER A 263 -14.05 1.96 16.61
N LYS A 264 -14.69 1.13 17.42
CA LYS A 264 -14.29 0.94 18.83
C LYS A 264 -12.89 0.35 18.96
N VAL A 265 -12.49 -0.55 18.05
CA VAL A 265 -11.12 -1.09 18.02
C VAL A 265 -10.11 0.05 17.83
N LYS A 266 -10.37 0.95 16.87
CA LYS A 266 -9.51 2.14 16.63
C LYS A 266 -9.46 3.09 17.84
N VAL A 267 -10.60 3.30 18.50
CA VAL A 267 -10.66 4.12 19.72
C VAL A 267 -9.83 3.49 20.85
N LYS A 268 -9.84 2.16 20.95
CA LYS A 268 -9.02 1.43 21.93
C LYS A 268 -7.52 1.55 21.64
N GLU A 269 -7.11 1.37 20.39
CA GLU A 269 -5.71 1.56 19.96
C GLU A 269 -5.23 2.99 20.27
N PHE A 270 -6.07 3.99 19.98
CA PHE A 270 -5.77 5.38 20.31
C PHE A 270 -5.67 5.62 21.83
N ALA A 271 -6.53 4.98 22.63
CA ALA A 271 -6.43 5.05 24.09
C ALA A 271 -5.15 4.38 24.62
N GLU A 272 -4.73 3.25 24.04
CA GLU A 272 -3.48 2.58 24.42
C GLU A 272 -2.26 3.48 24.16
N PHE A 273 -2.25 4.22 23.05
CA PHE A 273 -1.24 5.24 22.79
C PHE A 273 -1.24 6.38 23.79
N LEU A 274 -2.40 7.00 24.06
CA LEU A 274 -2.49 8.11 25.01
C LEU A 274 -2.04 7.74 26.44
N LYS A 275 -2.18 6.46 26.82
CA LYS A 275 -1.65 5.97 28.11
C LYS A 275 -0.13 5.89 28.13
N GLN A 276 0.49 5.59 26.99
CA GLN A 276 1.94 5.49 26.85
C GLN A 276 2.59 6.86 26.65
N ALA A 277 1.84 7.82 26.09
CA ALA A 277 2.25 9.20 25.90
C ALA A 277 1.38 10.19 26.72
N PRO A 278 1.49 10.22 28.07
CA PRO A 278 0.68 11.08 28.93
C PRO A 278 1.03 12.58 28.83
N ILE A 279 1.86 12.97 27.86
CA ILE A 279 2.30 14.33 27.61
C ILE A 279 1.33 15.12 26.72
N TYR A 280 0.23 14.51 26.27
CA TYR A 280 -0.69 15.12 25.33
C TYR A 280 -2.00 15.59 25.97
N GLU A 281 -2.42 16.80 25.59
CA GLU A 281 -3.82 17.20 25.61
C GLU A 281 -4.44 16.93 24.24
N VAL A 282 -5.65 16.36 24.22
CA VAL A 282 -6.33 15.93 23.00
C VAL A 282 -7.62 16.71 22.81
N THR A 283 -7.76 17.38 21.67
CA THR A 283 -9.03 17.98 21.26
C THR A 283 -9.71 17.12 20.19
N ILE A 284 -10.85 16.53 20.54
CA ILE A 284 -11.66 15.69 19.65
C ILE A 284 -12.62 16.59 18.87
N ILE A 285 -12.47 16.60 17.55
CA ILE A 285 -13.18 17.50 16.65
C ILE A 285 -14.17 16.69 15.79
N GLY A 286 -15.46 17.02 15.91
CA GLY A 286 -16.51 16.41 15.11
C GLY A 286 -16.81 17.20 13.84
N HIS A 287 -17.06 16.48 12.75
CA HIS A 287 -17.50 17.04 11.47
C HIS A 287 -18.73 16.31 10.92
N THR A 288 -19.53 17.03 10.14
CA THR A 288 -20.68 16.50 9.40
C THR A 288 -20.53 16.75 7.91
N ASP A 289 -21.43 16.14 7.13
CA ASP A 289 -21.65 16.58 5.75
C ASP A 289 -22.59 17.79 5.73
N SER A 290 -22.87 18.32 4.53
CA SER A 290 -23.73 19.50 4.37
C SER A 290 -25.23 19.18 4.26
N LYS A 291 -25.68 18.01 4.75
CA LYS A 291 -27.10 17.66 4.71
C LYS A 291 -27.77 18.11 6.01
N GLY A 292 -28.77 18.96 5.87
CA GLY A 292 -29.55 19.50 6.99
C GLY A 292 -29.13 20.92 7.37
N PRO A 293 -29.80 21.53 8.35
CA PRO A 293 -29.48 22.88 8.81
C PRO A 293 -28.11 22.93 9.48
N GLU A 294 -27.35 24.01 9.26
CA GLU A 294 -26.03 24.21 9.88
C GLU A 294 -26.07 24.10 11.41
N SER A 295 -27.08 24.69 12.06
CA SER A 295 -27.25 24.63 13.52
C SER A 295 -27.53 23.21 14.04
N TYR A 296 -28.13 22.36 13.20
CA TYR A 296 -28.33 20.94 13.48
C TYR A 296 -27.01 20.18 13.37
N ASN A 297 -26.29 20.40 12.27
CA ASN A 297 -24.99 19.80 11.98
C ASN A 297 -23.93 20.16 13.02
N MET A 298 -23.95 21.39 13.52
CA MET A 298 -23.10 21.82 14.63
C MET A 298 -23.36 20.97 15.89
N LYS A 299 -24.63 20.84 16.31
CA LYS A 299 -25.01 20.03 17.48
C LYS A 299 -24.66 18.54 17.29
N LEU A 300 -24.90 18.01 16.09
CA LEU A 300 -24.58 16.61 15.77
C LEU A 300 -23.06 16.36 15.83
N SER A 301 -22.26 17.30 15.34
CA SER A 301 -20.80 17.18 15.37
C SER A 301 -20.26 17.13 16.81
N ILE A 302 -20.81 17.95 17.72
CA ILE A 302 -20.46 17.93 19.15
C ILE A 302 -20.82 16.59 19.77
N LYS A 303 -22.04 16.08 19.54
CA LYS A 303 -22.49 14.79 20.07
C LYS A 303 -21.60 13.61 19.62
N ARG A 304 -21.08 13.65 18.40
CA ARG A 304 -20.14 12.64 17.90
C ARG A 304 -18.78 12.73 18.61
N ALA A 305 -18.27 13.94 18.82
CA ALA A 305 -17.04 14.14 19.59
C ALA A 305 -17.20 13.67 21.04
N GLU A 306 -18.35 13.94 21.67
CA GLU A 306 -18.70 13.43 23.00
C GLU A 306 -18.72 11.91 23.05
N ALA A 307 -19.34 11.25 22.06
CA ALA A 307 -19.40 9.79 22.01
C ALA A 307 -18.01 9.14 21.96
N VAL A 308 -17.06 9.72 21.21
CA VAL A 308 -15.67 9.26 21.15
C VAL A 308 -14.94 9.54 22.46
N ARG A 309 -15.11 10.74 23.03
CA ARG A 309 -14.55 11.09 24.35
C ARG A 309 -14.98 10.09 25.42
N ASP A 310 -16.26 9.77 25.49
CA ASP A 310 -16.81 8.90 26.51
C ASP A 310 -16.28 7.46 26.37
N LEU A 311 -16.02 7.01 25.14
CA LEU A 311 -15.32 5.74 24.89
C LEU A 311 -13.87 5.79 25.37
N LEU A 312 -13.13 6.86 25.11
CA LEU A 312 -11.75 7.02 25.60
C LEU A 312 -11.68 7.04 27.13
N ILE A 313 -12.63 7.72 27.78
CA ILE A 313 -12.76 7.71 29.24
C ILE A 313 -13.03 6.28 29.75
N LYS A 314 -13.89 5.53 29.07
CA LYS A 314 -14.18 4.14 29.40
C LYS A 314 -12.95 3.23 29.24
N GLU A 315 -12.10 3.51 28.26
CA GLU A 315 -10.81 2.85 28.10
C GLU A 315 -9.77 3.32 29.14
N GLY A 316 -10.07 4.31 29.98
CA GLY A 316 -9.25 4.73 31.12
C GLY A 316 -8.40 5.98 30.89
N ILE A 317 -8.71 6.80 29.89
CA ILE A 317 -8.07 8.11 29.68
C ILE A 317 -8.62 9.15 30.67
N ASP A 318 -7.73 9.97 31.25
CA ASP A 318 -8.15 11.05 32.16
C ASP A 318 -9.03 12.06 31.41
N PRO A 319 -10.29 12.30 31.84
CA PRO A 319 -11.16 13.28 31.22
C PRO A 319 -10.56 14.70 31.15
N LYS A 320 -9.59 15.03 32.02
CA LYS A 320 -8.96 16.36 32.05
C LYS A 320 -8.10 16.68 30.84
N ILE A 321 -7.56 15.66 30.17
CA ILE A 321 -6.74 15.86 28.96
C ILE A 321 -7.59 15.80 27.69
N LEU A 322 -8.91 15.62 27.80
CA LEU A 322 -9.81 15.48 26.66
C LEU A 322 -10.72 16.70 26.50
N LYS A 323 -10.51 17.45 25.42
CA LYS A 323 -11.38 18.55 24.96
C LYS A 323 -12.25 18.08 23.81
N ILE A 324 -13.39 18.74 23.61
CA ILE A 324 -14.29 18.50 22.47
C ILE A 324 -14.53 19.78 21.68
N LYS A 325 -14.69 19.66 20.37
CA LYS A 325 -15.08 20.75 19.49
C LYS A 325 -16.00 20.24 18.37
N GLY A 326 -17.06 20.98 18.09
CA GLY A 326 -17.89 20.74 16.92
C GLY A 326 -17.54 21.72 15.80
N MET A 327 -17.40 21.21 14.57
CA MET A 327 -17.19 22.05 13.39
C MET A 327 -18.36 21.99 12.41
N GLY A 328 -19.36 21.14 12.65
CA GLY A 328 -20.46 20.91 11.73
C GLY A 328 -19.96 20.65 10.30
N GLU A 329 -20.51 21.36 9.33
CA GLU A 329 -20.13 21.23 7.90
C GLU A 329 -19.07 22.24 7.44
N SER A 330 -18.53 23.08 8.35
CA SER A 330 -17.70 24.24 8.01
C SER A 330 -16.30 23.92 7.46
N GLN A 331 -15.82 22.68 7.68
CA GLN A 331 -14.49 22.23 7.24
C GLN A 331 -14.57 20.89 6.47
N PRO A 332 -15.08 20.92 5.22
CA PRO A 332 -15.15 19.73 4.38
C PRO A 332 -13.77 19.38 3.80
N ILE A 333 -13.43 18.10 3.82
CA ILE A 333 -12.22 17.56 3.18
C ILE A 333 -12.51 16.95 1.80
N ALA A 334 -13.79 16.82 1.46
CA ALA A 334 -14.24 16.33 0.17
C ALA A 334 -15.53 17.05 -0.27
N THR A 335 -15.89 16.92 -1.55
CA THR A 335 -17.09 17.56 -2.09
C THR A 335 -18.37 17.02 -1.44
N ASN A 336 -19.19 17.90 -0.88
CA ASN A 336 -20.52 17.52 -0.37
C ASN A 336 -21.52 17.18 -1.48
N LYS A 337 -21.16 17.37 -2.75
CA LYS A 337 -22.01 17.06 -3.90
C LYS A 337 -22.18 15.55 -4.09
N THR A 338 -21.16 14.75 -3.81
CA THR A 338 -21.20 13.28 -4.00
C THR A 338 -21.50 12.55 -2.70
N ARG A 339 -22.03 11.33 -2.79
CA ARG A 339 -22.33 10.50 -1.60
C ARG A 339 -21.03 10.14 -0.87
N GLU A 340 -19.99 9.86 -1.64
CA GLU A 340 -18.66 9.46 -1.19
C GLU A 340 -17.97 10.63 -0.47
N GLY A 341 -18.04 11.85 -1.04
CA GLY A 341 -17.44 13.02 -0.41
C GLY A 341 -18.16 13.42 0.89
N ARG A 342 -19.49 13.29 0.93
CA ARG A 342 -20.25 13.43 2.19
C ARG A 342 -19.83 12.40 3.23
N ALA A 343 -19.61 11.14 2.83
CA ALA A 343 -19.14 10.11 3.75
C ALA A 343 -17.77 10.45 4.34
N LYS A 344 -16.83 10.96 3.52
CA LYS A 344 -15.53 11.44 4.00
C LYS A 344 -15.65 12.63 4.96
N ASN A 345 -16.61 13.53 4.75
CA ASN A 345 -16.80 14.68 5.63
C ASN A 345 -17.39 14.32 7.00
N ARG A 346 -18.15 13.23 7.11
CA ARG A 346 -18.66 12.70 8.40
C ARG A 346 -17.55 11.95 9.14
N ARG A 347 -16.72 12.67 9.87
CA ARG A 347 -15.50 12.15 10.51
C ARG A 347 -15.26 12.76 11.89
N ILE A 348 -14.32 12.14 12.61
CA ILE A 348 -13.73 12.66 13.85
C ILE A 348 -12.23 12.84 13.64
N GLU A 349 -11.74 14.01 14.01
CA GLU A 349 -10.32 14.33 14.11
C GLU A 349 -9.93 14.46 15.58
N ALA A 350 -8.67 14.21 15.88
CA ALA A 350 -8.06 14.41 17.18
C ALA A 350 -6.83 15.29 16.98
N HIS A 351 -6.86 16.49 17.54
CA HIS A 351 -5.70 17.39 17.59
C HIS A 351 -4.93 17.10 18.89
N LEU A 352 -3.63 16.87 18.79
CA LEU A 352 -2.78 16.56 19.92
C LEU A 352 -1.84 17.76 20.18
N GLU A 353 -1.88 18.27 21.40
CA GLU A 353 -1.02 19.37 21.85
C GLU A 353 -0.19 18.88 23.02
N GLN A 354 1.13 19.03 22.94
CA GLN A 354 2.03 18.62 24.02
C GLN A 354 1.90 19.58 25.21
N ILE A 355 1.66 19.02 26.39
CA ILE A 355 1.69 19.72 27.66
C ILE A 355 3.16 19.92 28.02
N ILE A 356 3.70 21.10 27.68
CA ILE A 356 5.03 21.51 28.13
C ILE A 356 4.91 21.85 29.61
N HIS A 357 5.48 21.00 30.47
CA HIS A 357 5.62 21.28 31.90
C HIS A 357 6.82 22.16 32.22
#